data_AF-X0BNF5-F1
#
_entry.id   AF-X0BNF5-F1
#
_cell.length_a   1.000
_cell.length_b   1.000
_cell.length_c   1.000
_cell.angle_alpha   90.00
_cell.angle_beta   90.00
_cell.angle_gamma   90.00
#
_symmetry.space_group_name_H-M   'P 1'
#
loop_
_entity.id
_entity.type
_entity.pdbx_description
1 polymer ?
#
loop_
_entity_poly.entity_id
_entity_poly.type
_entity_poly.pdbx_seq_one_letter_code
_entity_poly.pdbx_strand_id
1 'polypeptide(L)'
;MDVHPPFKLEENVILGPDAAMPVPGYPTVTFADSDEAALFLKRELSTERLRQLYRLLFLVSRPRNISSLCHQIVKGREICISELPDYHLVWHHKRVFIKPVPKFLLSHAFWAAHLRPNLEAEYQFRLEALGFLGTYSALIVHESDFDLALQLRLMPKTFTWETWCVFIAAFRNMSDKAVSKRYHYGEIRLTRLNFWHSLFLGTSFLEINGHYDQYFVGIGGPMLFALAAITVILGAMQIGLETDGHYYRTLGTTVVPLVVVATVVSLAFFPLLYVFFLLRELYFFIFHFRKLE
;
A
#
# COMPACT_ATOMS: atom_id res chain seq x y z
N MET A 1 -15.33 -22.49 -8.07
CA MET A 1 -15.45 -23.03 -6.70
C MET A 1 -15.79 -21.85 -5.82
N ASP A 2 -17.08 -21.72 -5.48
CA ASP A 2 -17.55 -20.65 -4.62
C ASP A 2 -17.10 -20.94 -3.19
N VAL A 3 -16.16 -20.14 -2.69
CA VAL A 3 -15.71 -20.22 -1.30
C VAL A 3 -16.82 -19.63 -0.44
N HIS A 4 -17.43 -20.47 0.40
CA HIS A 4 -18.35 -20.07 1.44
C HIS A 4 -17.59 -20.07 2.78
N PRO A 5 -17.62 -18.96 3.55
CA PRO A 5 -16.91 -18.93 4.82
C PRO A 5 -17.54 -19.90 5.83
N PRO A 6 -16.74 -20.60 6.66
CA PRO A 6 -17.24 -21.54 7.64
C PRO A 6 -17.64 -20.79 8.91
N PHE A 7 -18.92 -20.44 9.02
CA PHE A 7 -19.48 -19.79 10.21
C PHE A 7 -20.12 -20.83 11.15
N LYS A 8 -19.89 -20.71 12.46
CA LYS A 8 -20.68 -21.42 13.48
C LYS A 8 -21.93 -20.59 13.79
N LEU A 9 -23.09 -21.22 13.69
CA LEU A 9 -24.41 -20.64 13.98
C LEU A 9 -24.71 -20.75 15.47
N GLU A 10 -24.36 -19.75 16.27
CA GLU A 10 -25.09 -19.48 17.53
C GLU A 10 -25.01 -17.98 17.86
N GLU A 11 -26.17 -17.31 17.88
CA GLU A 11 -26.50 -16.32 18.91
C GLU A 11 -28.01 -16.04 18.88
N ASN A 12 -28.66 -16.29 20.02
CA ASN A 12 -30.06 -16.00 20.29
C ASN A 12 -30.31 -14.49 20.25
N VAL A 13 -31.15 -14.02 19.33
CA VAL A 13 -31.48 -12.60 19.16
C VAL A 13 -32.71 -12.26 20.00
N ILE A 14 -32.56 -11.32 20.94
CA ILE A 14 -33.60 -10.77 21.85
C ILE A 14 -34.51 -9.73 21.15
N LEU A 15 -34.49 -9.63 19.82
CA LEU A 15 -35.24 -8.63 19.07
C LEU A 15 -36.51 -9.22 18.47
N GLY A 16 -37.60 -8.46 18.57
CA GLY A 16 -38.90 -8.82 17.99
C GLY A 16 -38.85 -9.00 16.47
N PRO A 17 -39.88 -9.62 15.88
CA PRO A 17 -39.88 -10.11 14.49
C PRO A 17 -39.65 -9.04 13.40
N ASP A 18 -39.82 -7.75 13.72
CA ASP A 18 -39.76 -6.64 12.77
C ASP A 18 -38.54 -5.71 12.91
N ALA A 19 -37.61 -5.99 13.82
CA ALA A 19 -36.42 -5.16 13.99
C ALA A 19 -35.35 -5.49 12.93
N ALA A 20 -35.12 -4.58 11.98
CA ALA A 20 -33.97 -4.66 11.09
C ALA A 20 -32.68 -4.72 11.94
N MET A 21 -31.97 -5.85 11.89
CA MET A 21 -30.77 -6.00 12.70
C MET A 21 -29.70 -4.98 12.24
N PRO A 22 -29.13 -4.20 13.18
CA PRO A 22 -28.05 -3.28 12.85
C PRO A 22 -26.83 -4.04 12.36
N VAL A 23 -26.05 -3.40 11.50
CA VAL A 23 -24.82 -3.98 10.96
C VAL A 23 -23.88 -4.32 12.11
N PRO A 24 -23.35 -5.56 12.20
CA PRO A 24 -22.46 -5.94 13.28
C PRO A 24 -21.26 -4.99 13.39
N GLY A 25 -21.13 -4.33 14.54
CA GLY A 25 -20.08 -3.34 14.81
C GLY A 25 -20.44 -1.88 14.50
N TYR A 26 -21.59 -1.61 13.89
CA TYR A 26 -22.06 -0.25 13.58
C TYR A 26 -23.48 -0.06 14.14
N PRO A 27 -23.61 0.46 15.38
CA PRO A 27 -24.90 0.51 16.07
C PRO A 27 -25.92 1.44 15.41
N THR A 28 -25.46 2.43 14.63
CA THR A 28 -26.31 3.44 13.97
C THR A 28 -26.65 3.08 12.53
N VAL A 29 -26.08 1.99 11.99
CA VAL A 29 -26.28 1.62 10.58
C VAL A 29 -27.23 0.45 10.51
N THR A 30 -28.43 0.72 10.00
CA THR A 30 -29.42 -0.26 9.57
C THR A 30 -29.68 0.00 8.10
N PHE A 31 -29.69 -1.04 7.27
CA PHE A 31 -30.00 -0.86 5.86
C PHE A 31 -31.51 -0.85 5.67
N ALA A 32 -32.07 0.28 5.27
CA ALA A 32 -33.44 0.35 4.78
C ALA A 32 -33.52 0.00 3.29
N ASP A 33 -32.45 0.28 2.55
CA ASP A 33 -32.36 0.10 1.10
C ASP A 33 -31.01 -0.53 0.68
N SER A 34 -31.00 -1.16 -0.50
CA SER A 34 -29.81 -1.75 -1.14
C SER A 34 -28.76 -0.69 -1.48
N ASP A 35 -29.17 0.54 -1.80
CA ASP A 35 -28.24 1.63 -2.15
C ASP A 35 -27.44 2.12 -0.95
N GLU A 36 -28.06 2.18 0.24
CA GLU A 36 -27.38 2.51 1.50
C GLU A 36 -26.33 1.45 1.86
N ALA A 37 -26.67 0.18 1.63
CA ALA A 37 -25.74 -0.94 1.82
C ALA A 37 -24.54 -0.84 0.87
N ALA A 38 -24.78 -0.52 -0.41
CA ALA A 38 -23.71 -0.33 -1.39
C ALA A 38 -22.78 0.84 -1.04
N LEU A 39 -23.33 1.97 -0.56
CA LEU A 39 -22.55 3.10 -0.09
C LEU A 39 -21.70 2.75 1.14
N PHE A 40 -22.27 2.02 2.09
CA PHE A 40 -21.54 1.53 3.26
C PHE A 40 -20.39 0.59 2.87
N LEU A 41 -20.65 -0.41 2.02
CA LEU A 41 -19.64 -1.34 1.54
C LEU A 41 -18.54 -0.62 0.74
N LYS A 42 -18.92 0.36 -0.06
CA LYS A 42 -17.96 1.20 -0.78
C LYS A 42 -17.04 1.95 0.17
N ARG A 43 -17.56 2.48 1.27
CA ARG A 43 -16.73 3.17 2.27
C ARG A 43 -15.82 2.20 3.03
N GLU A 44 -16.34 1.05 3.43
CA GLU A 44 -15.64 0.14 4.35
C GLU A 44 -14.68 -0.85 3.67
N LEU A 45 -14.99 -1.30 2.45
CA LEU A 45 -14.22 -2.34 1.75
C LEU A 45 -13.53 -1.85 0.49
N SER A 46 -14.03 -0.78 -0.15
CA SER A 46 -13.54 -0.39 -1.48
C SER A 46 -12.08 0.02 -1.46
N THR A 47 -11.32 -0.64 -2.34
CA THR A 47 -9.91 -0.36 -2.61
C THR A 47 -9.73 0.21 -4.01
N GLU A 48 -10.73 0.94 -4.50
CA GLU A 48 -10.81 1.43 -5.87
C GLU A 48 -9.56 2.21 -6.30
N ARG A 49 -9.04 3.05 -5.42
CA ARG A 49 -7.85 3.88 -5.69
C ARG A 49 -6.62 3.01 -5.94
N LEU A 50 -6.40 1.98 -5.14
CA LEU A 50 -5.31 1.01 -5.37
C LEU A 50 -5.57 0.11 -6.59
N ARG A 51 -6.82 -0.25 -6.83
CA ARG A 51 -7.22 -1.09 -7.97
C ARG A 51 -6.92 -0.41 -9.31
N GLN A 52 -7.13 0.90 -9.40
CA GLN A 52 -6.78 1.70 -10.58
C GLN A 52 -5.27 1.69 -10.87
N LEU A 53 -4.44 1.58 -9.83
CA LEU A 53 -2.98 1.50 -9.94
C LEU A 53 -2.46 0.08 -10.18
N TYR A 54 -3.32 -0.93 -10.37
CA TYR A 54 -2.93 -2.34 -10.43
C TYR A 54 -1.77 -2.62 -11.40
N ARG A 55 -1.77 -1.95 -12.57
CA ARG A 55 -0.70 -2.10 -13.59
C ARG A 55 0.67 -1.63 -13.11
N LEU A 56 0.74 -0.82 -12.06
CA LEU A 56 1.96 -0.24 -11.50
C LEU A 56 2.34 -0.86 -10.16
N LEU A 57 1.44 -1.63 -9.53
CA LEU A 57 1.69 -2.21 -8.20
C LEU A 57 2.93 -3.11 -8.16
N PHE A 58 3.32 -3.72 -9.29
CA PHE A 58 4.54 -4.51 -9.40
C PHE A 58 5.84 -3.70 -9.14
N LEU A 59 5.80 -2.38 -9.32
CA LEU A 59 6.92 -1.47 -9.04
C LEU A 59 7.01 -1.13 -7.54
N VAL A 60 5.91 -1.28 -6.82
CA VAL A 60 5.72 -0.80 -5.44
C VAL A 60 5.76 -1.95 -4.43
N SER A 61 5.31 -3.14 -4.82
CA SER A 61 5.16 -4.31 -3.97
C SER A 61 5.49 -5.60 -4.71
N ARG A 62 5.76 -6.66 -3.94
CA ARG A 62 5.90 -8.03 -4.45
C ARG A 62 4.57 -8.78 -4.31
N PRO A 63 4.20 -9.64 -5.27
CA PRO A 63 3.03 -10.49 -5.15
C PRO A 63 3.07 -11.32 -3.86
N ARG A 64 1.93 -11.45 -3.17
CA ARG A 64 1.75 -12.27 -1.95
C ARG A 64 2.78 -12.02 -0.83
N ASN A 65 3.43 -10.86 -0.81
CA ASN A 65 4.40 -10.50 0.22
C ASN A 65 3.69 -9.95 1.48
N ILE A 66 3.18 -10.84 2.32
CA ILE A 66 2.58 -10.49 3.62
C ILE A 66 3.38 -11.18 4.71
N SER A 67 3.94 -10.41 5.62
CA SER A 67 4.65 -10.93 6.79
C SER A 67 3.68 -11.04 7.96
N SER A 68 3.83 -12.10 8.76
CA SER A 68 3.04 -12.27 9.99
C SER A 68 3.25 -11.12 10.96
N LEU A 69 2.31 -10.93 11.90
CA LEU A 69 2.34 -9.82 12.85
C LEU A 69 3.62 -9.82 13.70
N CYS A 70 4.05 -10.97 14.22
CA CYS A 70 5.32 -11.09 14.93
C CYS A 70 6.51 -10.74 14.02
N HIS A 71 6.48 -11.14 12.75
CA HIS A 71 7.55 -10.80 11.80
C HIS A 71 7.55 -9.30 11.45
N GLN A 72 6.41 -8.60 11.48
CA GLN A 72 6.40 -7.13 11.36
C GLN A 72 7.23 -6.48 12.47
N ILE A 73 7.09 -6.96 13.72
CA ILE A 73 7.87 -6.47 14.86
C ILE A 73 9.36 -6.77 14.68
N VAL A 74 9.71 -7.98 14.22
CA VAL A 74 11.11 -8.35 13.91
C VAL A 74 11.72 -7.44 12.85
N LYS A 75 10.92 -6.98 11.86
CA LYS A 75 11.34 -5.98 10.87
C LYS A 75 11.48 -4.57 11.44
N GLY A 76 11.26 -4.37 12.74
CA GLY A 76 11.29 -3.07 13.41
C GLY A 76 10.11 -2.17 13.05
N ARG A 77 8.97 -2.76 12.66
CA ARG A 77 7.75 -2.02 12.34
C ARG A 77 6.79 -1.98 13.52
N GLU A 78 6.29 -0.80 13.80
CA GLU A 78 5.14 -0.51 14.63
C GLU A 78 3.85 -0.74 13.83
N ILE A 79 2.90 -1.45 14.43
CA ILE A 79 1.60 -1.74 13.82
C ILE A 79 0.64 -0.62 14.20
N CYS A 80 0.21 0.16 13.22
CA CYS A 80 -0.74 1.26 13.38
C CYS A 80 -2.13 0.84 12.87
N ILE A 81 -3.16 1.07 13.67
CA ILE A 81 -4.54 0.78 13.28
C ILE A 81 -5.05 1.86 12.32
N SER A 82 -5.70 1.45 11.23
CA SER A 82 -6.37 2.38 10.31
C SER A 82 -7.69 1.80 9.82
N GLU A 83 -8.78 2.54 9.93
CA GLU A 83 -10.09 2.08 9.44
C GLU A 83 -10.24 2.17 7.91
N LEU A 84 -9.27 2.77 7.20
CA LEU A 84 -9.36 2.93 5.75
C LEU A 84 -8.89 1.66 5.02
N PRO A 85 -9.71 1.07 4.12
CA PRO A 85 -9.36 -0.15 3.39
C PRO A 85 -8.12 0.05 2.50
N ASP A 86 -7.97 1.25 1.92
CA ASP A 86 -6.82 1.66 1.12
C ASP A 86 -5.48 1.62 1.87
N TYR A 87 -5.50 1.74 3.20
CA TYR A 87 -4.27 1.81 4.01
C TYR A 87 -3.85 0.44 4.52
N HIS A 88 -4.74 -0.56 4.47
CA HIS A 88 -4.43 -1.90 4.93
C HIS A 88 -3.20 -2.47 4.18
N LEU A 89 -2.16 -2.85 4.93
CA LEU A 89 -0.84 -3.29 4.48
C LEU A 89 0.02 -2.25 3.75
N VAL A 90 -0.34 -0.97 3.81
CA VAL A 90 0.56 0.11 3.40
C VAL A 90 1.54 0.36 4.53
N TRP A 91 2.83 0.47 4.22
CA TRP A 91 3.86 0.74 5.22
C TRP A 91 4.76 1.90 4.83
N HIS A 92 5.19 2.64 5.84
CA HIS A 92 6.01 3.83 5.71
C HIS A 92 7.06 3.86 6.83
N HIS A 93 8.34 3.82 6.46
CA HIS A 93 9.46 3.74 7.41
C HIS A 93 9.30 2.57 8.39
N LYS A 94 9.09 2.89 9.68
CA LYS A 94 8.92 1.94 10.78
C LYS A 94 7.44 1.71 11.13
N ARG A 95 6.48 2.09 10.28
CA ARG A 95 5.05 1.92 10.56
C ARG A 95 4.39 1.11 9.46
N VAL A 96 3.50 0.19 9.84
CA VAL A 96 2.60 -0.52 8.93
C VAL A 96 1.17 -0.28 9.36
N PHE A 97 0.31 0.09 8.42
CA PHE A 97 -1.10 0.32 8.68
C PHE A 97 -1.87 -0.98 8.47
N ILE A 98 -2.65 -1.37 9.47
CA ILE A 98 -3.48 -2.57 9.41
C ILE A 98 -4.90 -2.20 9.84
N LYS A 99 -5.85 -2.41 8.93
CA LYS A 99 -7.28 -2.32 9.22
C LYS A 99 -7.75 -3.49 10.09
N PRO A 100 -8.41 -3.27 11.24
CA PRO A 100 -9.02 -4.33 12.05
C PRO A 100 -10.06 -5.10 11.26
N VAL A 101 -10.30 -6.36 11.63
CA VAL A 101 -11.35 -7.18 10.99
C VAL A 101 -12.72 -6.58 11.33
N PRO A 102 -13.47 -6.07 10.34
CA PRO A 102 -14.80 -5.55 10.59
C PRO A 102 -15.74 -6.69 11.03
N LYS A 103 -16.51 -6.46 12.10
CA LYS A 103 -17.39 -7.49 12.69
C LYS A 103 -18.43 -8.03 11.70
N PHE A 104 -18.88 -7.20 10.76
CA PHE A 104 -19.83 -7.65 9.72
C PHE A 104 -19.24 -8.72 8.80
N LEU A 105 -17.91 -8.74 8.57
CA LEU A 105 -17.26 -9.81 7.79
C LEU A 105 -17.22 -11.14 8.55
N LEU A 106 -17.47 -11.14 9.85
CA LEU A 106 -17.54 -12.34 10.69
C LEU A 106 -18.98 -12.90 10.76
N SER A 107 -19.98 -12.23 10.19
CA SER A 107 -21.38 -12.65 10.25
C SER A 107 -21.84 -13.34 8.97
N HIS A 108 -22.27 -14.60 9.07
CA HIS A 108 -22.84 -15.33 7.93
C HIS A 108 -24.05 -14.63 7.31
N ALA A 109 -24.95 -14.14 8.16
CA ALA A 109 -26.16 -13.46 7.73
C ALA A 109 -25.83 -12.23 6.85
N PHE A 110 -24.76 -11.50 7.20
CA PHE A 110 -24.31 -10.36 6.42
C PHE A 110 -23.79 -10.77 5.04
N TRP A 111 -22.98 -11.83 4.95
CA TRP A 111 -22.49 -12.36 3.67
C TRP A 111 -23.63 -12.84 2.78
N ALA A 112 -24.60 -13.55 3.36
CA ALA A 112 -25.77 -14.04 2.63
C ALA A 112 -26.70 -12.91 2.17
N ALA A 113 -26.72 -11.78 2.87
CA ALA A 113 -27.58 -10.65 2.54
C ALA A 113 -26.94 -9.68 1.52
N HIS A 114 -25.65 -9.33 1.67
CA HIS A 114 -25.05 -8.17 0.98
C HIS A 114 -23.78 -8.47 0.16
N LEU A 115 -23.31 -9.73 0.15
CA LEU A 115 -22.10 -10.13 -0.59
C LEU A 115 -22.41 -11.31 -1.52
N ARG A 116 -23.54 -11.25 -2.26
CA ARG A 116 -23.99 -12.34 -3.12
C ARG A 116 -23.21 -12.35 -4.44
N PRO A 117 -23.00 -13.54 -5.04
CA PRO A 117 -22.26 -13.64 -6.29
C PRO A 117 -23.05 -13.17 -7.52
N ASN A 118 -24.37 -13.01 -7.41
CA ASN A 118 -25.26 -12.83 -8.57
C ASN A 118 -25.44 -11.37 -9.02
N LEU A 119 -24.97 -10.40 -8.24
CA LEU A 119 -25.07 -8.97 -8.54
C LEU A 119 -23.67 -8.40 -8.74
N GLU A 120 -23.44 -7.74 -9.87
CA GLU A 120 -22.08 -7.33 -10.29
C GLU A 120 -21.39 -6.39 -9.29
N ALA A 121 -22.15 -5.45 -8.70
CA ALA A 121 -21.62 -4.55 -7.66
C ALA A 121 -21.26 -5.29 -6.36
N GLU A 122 -22.14 -6.19 -5.89
CA GLU A 122 -21.89 -7.03 -4.72
C GLU A 122 -20.74 -8.01 -4.93
N TYR A 123 -20.57 -8.50 -6.16
CA TYR A 123 -19.50 -9.39 -6.53
C TYR A 123 -18.13 -8.73 -6.35
N GLN A 124 -17.96 -7.46 -6.71
CA GLN A 124 -16.71 -6.73 -6.45
C GLN A 124 -16.43 -6.59 -4.95
N PHE A 125 -17.43 -6.20 -4.14
CA PHE A 125 -17.26 -6.11 -2.70
C PHE A 125 -16.96 -7.47 -2.07
N ARG A 126 -17.53 -8.56 -2.60
CA ARG A 126 -17.21 -9.92 -2.20
C ARG A 126 -15.75 -10.25 -2.48
N LEU A 127 -15.24 -9.94 -3.67
CA LEU A 127 -13.82 -10.15 -4.02
C LEU A 127 -12.87 -9.34 -3.11
N GLU A 128 -13.27 -8.14 -2.71
CA GLU A 128 -12.51 -7.33 -1.76
C GLU A 128 -12.55 -7.88 -0.34
N ALA A 129 -13.72 -8.30 0.14
CA ALA A 129 -13.89 -8.94 1.44
C ALA A 129 -13.10 -10.25 1.54
N LEU A 130 -13.18 -11.09 0.50
CA LEU A 130 -12.38 -12.31 0.37
C LEU A 130 -10.90 -11.96 0.43
N GLY A 131 -10.42 -11.08 -0.45
CA GLY A 131 -9.02 -10.65 -0.49
C GLY A 131 -8.51 -10.11 0.86
N PHE A 132 -9.33 -9.31 1.54
CA PHE A 132 -9.06 -8.78 2.88
C PHE A 132 -8.91 -9.89 3.92
N LEU A 133 -9.85 -10.84 4.00
CA LEU A 133 -9.70 -11.98 4.93
C LEU A 133 -8.53 -12.89 4.56
N GLY A 134 -8.20 -12.97 3.26
CA GLY A 134 -7.00 -13.63 2.77
C GLY A 134 -5.72 -13.03 3.34
N THR A 135 -5.64 -11.71 3.52
CA THR A 135 -4.44 -11.10 4.13
C THR A 135 -4.29 -11.52 5.59
N TYR A 136 -5.39 -11.63 6.33
CA TYR A 136 -5.39 -12.06 7.72
C TYR A 136 -4.92 -13.50 7.90
N SER A 137 -5.12 -14.36 6.91
CA SER A 137 -4.56 -15.72 6.90
C SER A 137 -3.02 -15.76 6.84
N ALA A 138 -2.40 -14.69 6.32
CA ALA A 138 -0.96 -14.53 6.27
C ALA A 138 -0.40 -13.63 7.40
N LEU A 139 -1.23 -12.76 7.97
CA LEU A 139 -0.87 -11.95 9.14
C LEU A 139 -0.85 -12.78 10.42
N ILE A 140 -1.83 -13.66 10.60
CA ILE A 140 -1.99 -14.48 11.82
C ILE A 140 -1.72 -15.94 11.47
N VAL A 141 -0.46 -16.37 11.61
CA VAL A 141 -0.01 -17.71 11.22
C VAL A 141 0.14 -18.60 12.45
N HIS A 142 0.65 -18.04 13.54
CA HIS A 142 0.87 -18.74 14.81
C HIS A 142 -0.02 -18.17 15.92
N GLU A 143 -0.19 -18.93 16.99
CA GLU A 143 -0.96 -18.51 18.17
C GLU A 143 -0.37 -17.22 18.80
N SER A 144 0.95 -17.04 18.76
CA SER A 144 1.60 -15.80 19.18
C SER A 144 1.19 -14.58 18.33
N ASP A 145 0.95 -14.76 17.02
CA ASP A 145 0.42 -13.69 16.18
C ASP A 145 -1.03 -13.38 16.56
N PHE A 146 -1.81 -14.40 16.96
CA PHE A 146 -3.20 -14.26 17.37
C PHE A 146 -3.32 -13.48 18.69
N ASP A 147 -2.51 -13.83 19.69
CA ASP A 147 -2.45 -13.07 20.94
C ASP A 147 -2.07 -11.61 20.71
N LEU A 148 -1.11 -11.39 19.81
CA LEU A 148 -0.70 -10.04 19.41
C LEU A 148 -1.85 -9.30 18.69
N ALA A 149 -2.60 -9.97 17.82
CA ALA A 149 -3.76 -9.38 17.16
C ALA A 149 -4.86 -8.96 18.16
N LEU A 150 -5.08 -9.76 19.21
CA LEU A 150 -6.00 -9.43 20.30
C LEU A 150 -5.52 -8.24 21.13
N GLN A 151 -4.24 -8.20 21.48
CA GLN A 151 -3.62 -7.09 22.20
C GLN A 151 -3.75 -5.77 21.41
N LEU A 152 -3.51 -5.83 20.10
CA LEU A 152 -3.62 -4.70 19.18
C LEU A 152 -5.06 -4.39 18.76
N ARG A 153 -6.06 -5.12 19.28
CA ARG A 153 -7.49 -4.94 18.94
C ARG A 153 -7.79 -5.03 17.45
N LEU A 154 -7.01 -5.82 16.71
CA LEU A 154 -7.24 -6.09 15.28
C LEU A 154 -8.42 -7.03 15.07
N MET A 155 -8.86 -7.74 16.10
CA MET A 155 -9.99 -8.65 16.06
C MET A 155 -10.78 -8.65 17.38
N PRO A 156 -12.05 -9.11 17.38
CA PRO A 156 -12.84 -9.19 18.60
C PRO A 156 -12.25 -10.16 19.62
N LYS A 157 -12.27 -9.76 20.90
CA LYS A 157 -11.82 -10.60 22.03
C LYS A 157 -12.63 -11.88 22.24
N THR A 158 -13.77 -12.01 21.57
CA THR A 158 -14.64 -13.19 21.65
C THR A 158 -14.12 -14.37 20.86
N PHE A 159 -13.17 -14.17 19.93
CA PHE A 159 -12.54 -15.26 19.19
C PHE A 159 -11.53 -15.99 20.06
N THR A 160 -11.55 -17.32 19.97
CA THR A 160 -10.49 -18.22 20.47
C THR A 160 -9.58 -18.63 19.32
N TRP A 161 -8.37 -19.10 19.62
CA TRP A 161 -7.44 -19.59 18.61
C TRP A 161 -8.05 -20.70 17.74
N GLU A 162 -8.76 -21.65 18.34
CA GLU A 162 -9.40 -22.76 17.64
C GLU A 162 -10.49 -22.27 16.68
N THR A 163 -11.33 -21.34 17.13
CA THR A 163 -12.36 -20.75 16.26
C THR A 163 -11.75 -19.96 15.11
N TRP A 164 -10.63 -19.26 15.36
CA TRP A 164 -9.89 -18.55 14.33
C TRP A 164 -9.30 -19.51 13.28
N CYS A 165 -8.66 -20.60 13.69
CA CYS A 165 -8.12 -21.60 12.78
C CYS A 165 -9.18 -22.15 11.83
N VAL A 166 -10.37 -22.49 12.36
CA VAL A 166 -11.49 -22.98 11.55
C VAL A 166 -11.99 -21.91 10.59
N PHE A 167 -12.18 -20.68 11.08
CA PHE A 167 -12.66 -19.56 10.27
C PHE A 167 -11.70 -19.22 9.13
N ILE A 168 -10.42 -19.04 9.43
CA ILE A 168 -9.43 -18.51 8.49
C ILE A 168 -8.97 -19.56 7.46
N ALA A 169 -9.15 -20.86 7.75
CA ALA A 169 -8.77 -21.96 6.87
C ALA A 169 -9.36 -21.83 5.45
N ALA A 170 -10.58 -21.31 5.34
CA ALA A 170 -11.25 -21.10 4.05
C ALA A 170 -10.59 -20.03 3.16
N PHE A 171 -9.77 -19.14 3.74
CA PHE A 171 -9.18 -17.99 3.05
C PHE A 171 -7.68 -18.14 2.75
N ARG A 172 -7.04 -19.19 3.26
CA ARG A 172 -5.57 -19.38 3.19
C ARG A 172 -5.04 -19.52 1.77
N ASN A 173 -5.76 -20.24 0.90
CA ASN A 173 -5.31 -20.61 -0.45
C ASN A 173 -6.22 -20.05 -1.54
N MET A 174 -6.55 -18.76 -1.45
CA MET A 174 -7.35 -18.13 -2.49
C MET A 174 -6.55 -17.92 -3.77
N SER A 175 -7.15 -18.32 -4.90
CA SER A 175 -6.61 -18.02 -6.22
C SER A 175 -6.73 -16.52 -6.51
N ASP A 176 -5.83 -15.98 -7.32
CA ASP A 176 -5.87 -14.56 -7.73
C ASP A 176 -7.20 -14.19 -8.41
N LYS A 177 -7.89 -15.15 -9.05
CA LYS A 177 -9.22 -14.93 -9.66
C LYS A 177 -10.35 -14.75 -8.62
N ALA A 178 -10.13 -15.21 -7.40
CA ALA A 178 -11.13 -15.21 -6.32
C ALA A 178 -11.02 -13.97 -5.40
N VAL A 179 -10.12 -13.04 -5.71
CA VAL A 179 -9.88 -11.84 -4.90
C VAL A 179 -9.80 -10.60 -5.77
N SER A 180 -10.01 -9.43 -5.17
CA SER A 180 -9.82 -8.17 -5.89
C SER A 180 -8.34 -7.96 -6.23
N LYS A 181 -8.08 -7.32 -7.38
CA LYS A 181 -6.74 -7.06 -7.93
C LYS A 181 -5.77 -6.40 -6.93
N ARG A 182 -6.28 -5.57 -6.00
CA ARG A 182 -5.47 -4.99 -4.92
C ARG A 182 -4.80 -6.07 -4.05
N TYR A 183 -5.46 -7.20 -3.83
CA TYR A 183 -5.01 -8.25 -2.91
C TYR A 183 -4.06 -9.28 -3.54
N HIS A 184 -3.75 -9.15 -4.84
CA HIS A 184 -2.65 -9.91 -5.44
C HIS A 184 -1.30 -9.50 -4.86
N TYR A 185 -1.22 -8.24 -4.40
CA TYR A 185 -0.06 -7.66 -3.75
C TYR A 185 -0.29 -7.58 -2.24
N GLY A 186 0.75 -7.87 -1.46
CA GLY A 186 0.68 -7.83 -0.01
C GLY A 186 0.99 -6.45 0.53
N GLU A 187 2.16 -6.33 1.15
CA GLU A 187 2.66 -5.09 1.73
C GLU A 187 3.12 -4.08 0.67
N ILE A 188 2.59 -2.87 0.72
CA ILE A 188 2.85 -1.81 -0.25
C ILE A 188 3.68 -0.71 0.40
N ARG A 189 4.84 -0.38 -0.18
CA ARG A 189 5.69 0.70 0.35
C ARG A 189 5.14 2.07 -0.05
N LEU A 190 4.73 2.87 0.93
CA LEU A 190 4.10 4.17 0.68
C LEU A 190 4.98 5.13 -0.11
N THR A 191 6.29 5.18 0.16
CA THR A 191 7.19 6.12 -0.54
C THR A 191 7.20 5.87 -2.06
N ARG A 192 7.15 4.61 -2.48
CA ARG A 192 7.06 4.23 -3.89
C ARG A 192 5.65 4.45 -4.44
N LEU A 193 4.63 4.15 -3.63
CA LEU A 193 3.24 4.37 -4.01
C LEU A 193 2.96 5.85 -4.29
N ASN A 194 3.39 6.74 -3.38
CA ASN A 194 3.26 8.18 -3.54
C ASN A 194 4.05 8.69 -4.75
N PHE A 195 5.26 8.18 -4.99
CA PHE A 195 6.04 8.55 -6.17
C PHE A 195 5.26 8.26 -7.47
N TRP A 196 4.78 7.03 -7.64
CA TRP A 196 4.06 6.66 -8.87
C TRP A 196 2.68 7.29 -8.95
N HIS A 197 1.93 7.35 -7.85
CA HIS A 197 0.65 8.02 -7.81
C HIS A 197 0.79 9.52 -8.17
N SER A 198 1.82 10.19 -7.63
CA SER A 198 2.10 11.58 -7.93
C SER A 198 2.57 11.78 -9.38
N LEU A 199 3.32 10.83 -9.95
CA LEU A 199 3.74 10.89 -11.35
C LEU A 199 2.58 10.76 -12.33
N PHE A 200 1.60 9.88 -12.05
CA PHE A 200 0.51 9.58 -12.99
C PHE A 200 -0.78 10.38 -12.72
N LEU A 201 -1.11 10.61 -11.45
CA LEU A 201 -2.35 11.26 -11.00
C LEU A 201 -2.11 12.63 -10.38
N GLY A 202 -0.85 13.01 -10.17
CA GLY A 202 -0.47 14.35 -9.72
C GLY A 202 -0.51 14.61 -8.23
N THR A 203 -1.31 13.84 -7.50
CA THR A 203 -1.50 13.97 -6.07
C THR A 203 -0.71 12.89 -5.32
N SER A 204 -0.49 13.06 -4.03
CA SER A 204 0.03 11.97 -3.19
C SER A 204 -1.09 10.98 -2.88
N PHE A 205 -0.79 9.67 -2.80
CA PHE A 205 -1.79 8.69 -2.41
C PHE A 205 -2.17 8.85 -0.94
N LEU A 206 -1.17 9.07 -0.08
CA LEU A 206 -1.35 9.37 1.33
C LEU A 206 -0.24 10.32 1.80
N GLU A 207 -0.64 11.48 2.32
CA GLU A 207 0.26 12.50 2.84
C GLU A 207 0.52 12.24 4.33
N ILE A 208 1.55 11.46 4.65
CA ILE A 208 2.01 11.29 6.05
C ILE A 208 3.06 12.34 6.40
N ASN A 209 3.95 12.63 5.43
CA ASN A 209 4.97 13.65 5.54
C ASN A 209 4.91 14.49 4.27
N GLY A 210 4.46 15.74 4.37
CA GLY A 210 4.36 16.68 3.25
C GLY A 210 5.71 17.25 2.78
N HIS A 211 6.84 16.70 3.25
CA HIS A 211 8.15 17.25 2.98
C HIS A 211 8.83 16.47 1.84
N TYR A 212 9.24 17.22 0.81
CA TYR A 212 10.01 16.70 -0.33
C TYR A 212 11.44 16.28 0.02
N ASP A 213 11.91 16.67 1.21
CA ASP A 213 13.23 16.39 1.77
C ASP A 213 13.63 14.91 1.63
N GLN A 214 12.71 13.98 1.90
CA GLN A 214 12.99 12.55 1.88
C GLN A 214 13.35 12.01 0.49
N TYR A 215 12.81 12.61 -0.58
CA TYR A 215 13.14 12.23 -1.95
C TYR A 215 14.55 12.71 -2.33
N PHE A 216 14.91 13.93 -1.93
CA PHE A 216 16.20 14.52 -2.26
C PHE A 216 17.36 13.96 -1.42
N VAL A 217 17.13 13.65 -0.14
CA VAL A 217 18.14 13.05 0.75
C VAL A 217 18.61 11.69 0.23
N GLY A 218 17.71 10.86 -0.32
CA GLY A 218 18.06 9.54 -0.84
C GLY A 218 18.94 9.57 -2.10
N ILE A 219 18.83 10.62 -2.93
CA ILE A 219 19.56 10.76 -4.20
C ILE A 219 20.86 11.54 -4.01
N GLY A 220 20.90 12.47 -3.04
CA GLY A 220 22.07 13.33 -2.78
C GLY A 220 23.35 12.56 -2.50
N GLY A 221 23.32 11.54 -1.63
CA GLY A 221 24.51 10.77 -1.23
C GLY A 221 25.23 10.08 -2.41
N PRO A 222 24.56 9.18 -3.16
CA PRO A 222 25.16 8.53 -4.33
C PRO A 222 25.67 9.51 -5.39
N MET A 223 24.98 10.63 -5.59
CA MET A 223 25.39 11.63 -6.58
C MET A 223 26.61 12.44 -6.14
N LEU A 224 26.69 12.85 -4.87
CA LEU A 224 27.89 13.47 -4.30
C LEU A 224 29.09 12.52 -4.41
N PHE A 225 28.89 11.23 -4.16
CA PHE A 225 29.92 10.22 -4.36
C PHE A 225 30.37 10.13 -5.83
N ALA A 226 29.43 10.11 -6.78
CA ALA A 226 29.75 10.09 -8.21
C ALA A 226 30.52 11.35 -8.65
N LEU A 227 30.10 12.53 -8.20
CA LEU A 227 30.80 13.79 -8.46
C LEU A 227 32.20 13.80 -7.85
N ALA A 228 32.36 13.32 -6.62
CA ALA A 228 33.67 13.22 -5.98
C ALA A 228 34.59 12.26 -6.75
N ALA A 229 34.09 11.09 -7.17
CA ALA A 229 34.83 10.14 -7.98
C ALA A 229 35.27 10.75 -9.33
N ILE A 230 34.37 11.48 -9.99
CA ILE A 230 34.67 12.23 -11.22
C ILE A 230 35.80 13.24 -10.98
N THR A 231 35.73 14.03 -9.90
CA THR A 231 36.76 15.02 -9.56
C THR A 231 38.12 14.37 -9.32
N VAL A 232 38.17 13.23 -8.63
CA VAL A 232 39.43 12.49 -8.41
C VAL A 232 40.01 11.96 -9.72
N ILE A 233 39.18 11.39 -10.59
CA ILE A 233 39.61 10.89 -11.91
C ILE A 233 40.17 12.04 -12.75
N LEU A 234 39.47 13.17 -12.80
CA LEU A 234 39.92 14.37 -13.51
C LEU A 234 41.23 14.92 -12.94
N GLY A 235 41.39 14.94 -11.63
CA GLY A 235 42.64 15.37 -10.98
C GLY A 235 43.82 14.48 -11.35
N ALA A 236 43.64 13.15 -11.31
CA ALA A 236 44.67 12.20 -11.76
C ALA A 236 45.00 12.37 -13.26
N MET A 237 43.98 12.65 -14.07
CA MET A 237 44.13 12.93 -15.50
C MET A 237 44.97 14.18 -15.76
N GLN A 238 44.73 15.26 -15.00
CA GLN A 238 45.47 16.52 -15.12
C GLN A 238 46.97 16.28 -14.87
N ILE A 239 47.31 15.56 -13.80
CA ILE A 239 48.69 15.19 -13.47
C ILE A 239 49.31 14.35 -14.60
N GLY A 240 48.55 13.38 -15.15
CA GLY A 240 49.02 12.55 -16.26
C GLY A 240 49.29 13.35 -17.55
N LEU A 241 48.46 14.36 -17.84
CA LEU A 241 48.61 15.22 -19.03
C LEU A 241 49.78 16.20 -18.94
N GLU A 242 50.20 16.56 -17.72
CA GLU A 242 51.42 17.35 -17.47
C GLU A 242 52.69 16.55 -17.77
N THR A 243 52.63 15.23 -17.69
CA THR A 243 53.72 14.37 -18.18
C THR A 243 53.60 14.25 -19.71
N ASP A 244 54.72 14.41 -20.44
CA ASP A 244 54.77 14.33 -21.92
C ASP A 244 54.46 12.91 -22.50
N GLY A 245 53.73 12.07 -21.76
CA GLY A 245 53.33 10.73 -22.18
C GLY A 245 52.23 10.75 -23.24
N HIS A 246 52.55 10.26 -24.44
CA HIS A 246 51.58 10.09 -25.55
C HIS A 246 50.31 9.33 -25.12
N TYR A 247 50.45 8.33 -24.25
CA TYR A 247 49.33 7.54 -23.71
C TYR A 247 48.29 8.40 -22.97
N TYR A 248 48.73 9.30 -22.10
CA TYR A 248 47.83 10.16 -21.31
C TYR A 248 47.12 11.19 -22.19
N ARG A 249 47.77 11.68 -23.25
CA ARG A 249 47.14 12.59 -24.23
C ARG A 249 46.02 11.92 -25.01
N THR A 250 46.22 10.69 -25.49
CA THR A 250 45.18 9.93 -26.23
C THR A 250 43.99 9.55 -25.34
N LEU A 251 44.23 9.18 -24.08
CA LEU A 251 43.15 9.01 -23.11
C LEU A 251 42.45 10.34 -22.82
N GLY A 252 43.23 11.42 -22.68
CA GLY A 252 42.84 12.82 -22.54
C GLY A 252 41.67 13.20 -23.42
N THR A 253 41.90 13.11 -24.72
CA THR A 253 40.97 13.55 -25.75
C THR A 253 39.65 12.78 -25.75
N THR A 254 39.62 11.55 -25.24
CA THR A 254 38.42 10.70 -25.23
C THR A 254 37.63 10.84 -23.91
N VAL A 255 38.33 10.84 -22.77
CA VAL A 255 37.70 10.81 -21.44
C VAL A 255 37.21 12.18 -21.01
N VAL A 256 37.98 13.24 -21.27
CA VAL A 256 37.62 14.61 -20.85
C VAL A 256 36.23 15.05 -21.36
N PRO A 257 35.89 14.96 -22.66
CA PRO A 257 34.56 15.38 -23.12
C PRO A 257 33.42 14.55 -22.52
N LEU A 258 33.61 13.24 -22.33
CA LEU A 258 32.61 12.36 -21.70
C LEU A 258 32.36 12.77 -20.25
N VAL A 259 33.43 13.03 -19.50
CA VAL A 259 33.33 13.45 -18.09
C VAL A 259 32.72 14.84 -17.97
N VAL A 260 33.04 15.77 -18.87
CA VAL A 260 32.41 17.10 -18.92
C VAL A 260 30.91 16.96 -19.14
N VAL A 261 30.47 16.17 -20.13
CA VAL A 261 29.04 15.92 -20.37
C VAL A 261 28.38 15.27 -19.15
N ALA A 262 28.99 14.24 -18.56
CA ALA A 262 28.45 13.57 -17.37
C ALA A 262 28.33 14.53 -16.17
N THR A 263 29.28 15.45 -16.01
CA THR A 263 29.29 16.46 -14.95
C THR A 263 28.17 17.48 -15.18
N VAL A 264 28.01 17.98 -16.42
CA VAL A 264 26.94 18.92 -16.78
C VAL A 264 25.56 18.28 -16.58
N VAL A 265 25.38 17.03 -17.02
CA VAL A 265 24.12 16.28 -16.82
C VAL A 265 23.84 16.10 -15.33
N SER A 266 24.86 15.73 -14.54
CA SER A 266 24.72 15.56 -13.09
C SER A 266 24.33 16.89 -12.44
N LEU A 267 25.06 17.98 -12.70
CA LEU A 267 24.78 19.30 -12.14
C LEU A 267 23.41 19.85 -12.56
N ALA A 268 22.99 19.61 -13.80
CA ALA A 268 21.69 20.04 -14.31
C ALA A 268 20.54 19.16 -13.78
N PHE A 269 20.80 17.92 -13.37
CA PHE A 269 19.77 16.99 -12.93
C PHE A 269 18.96 17.51 -11.74
N PHE A 270 19.60 18.01 -10.68
CA PHE A 270 18.88 18.51 -9.49
C PHE A 270 18.03 19.76 -9.77
N PRO A 271 18.56 20.83 -10.42
CA PRO A 271 17.76 21.99 -10.79
C PRO A 271 16.59 21.63 -11.71
N LEU A 272 16.83 20.77 -12.72
CA LEU A 272 15.78 20.34 -13.64
C LEU A 272 14.70 19.52 -12.92
N LEU A 273 15.11 18.61 -12.04
CA LEU A 273 14.19 17.83 -11.22
C LEU A 273 13.38 18.75 -10.30
N TYR A 274 14.03 19.69 -9.61
CA TYR A 274 13.38 20.66 -8.74
C TYR A 274 12.39 21.56 -9.49
N VAL A 275 12.79 22.11 -10.64
CA VAL A 275 11.92 22.90 -11.52
C VAL A 275 10.75 22.06 -12.02
N PHE A 276 10.98 20.80 -12.40
CA PHE A 276 9.91 19.88 -12.78
C PHE A 276 8.90 19.68 -11.63
N PHE A 277 9.38 19.46 -10.40
CA PHE A 277 8.50 19.34 -9.22
C PHE A 277 7.70 20.62 -8.95
N LEU A 278 8.33 21.80 -9.05
CA LEU A 278 7.67 23.10 -8.88
C LEU A 278 6.63 23.37 -9.97
N LEU A 279 6.98 23.17 -11.24
CA LEU A 279 6.06 23.35 -12.37
C LEU A 279 4.86 22.41 -12.25
N ARG A 280 5.11 21.18 -11.79
CA ARG A 280 4.08 20.20 -11.51
C ARG A 280 3.15 20.66 -10.39
N GLU A 281 3.68 21.11 -9.25
CA GLU A 281 2.85 21.66 -8.17
C GLU A 281 2.02 22.85 -8.63
N LEU A 282 2.61 23.76 -9.38
CA LEU A 282 1.92 24.91 -9.96
C LEU A 282 0.79 24.48 -10.89
N TYR A 283 1.03 23.47 -11.74
CA TYR A 283 0.01 22.89 -12.60
C TYR A 283 -1.16 22.32 -11.80
N PHE A 284 -0.91 21.50 -10.77
CA PHE A 284 -1.98 20.95 -9.94
C PHE A 284 -2.70 22.03 -9.13
N PHE A 285 -2.00 23.03 -8.63
CA PHE A 285 -2.60 24.17 -7.95
C PHE A 285 -3.58 24.91 -8.87
N ILE A 286 -3.16 25.24 -10.10
CA ILE A 286 -3.97 26.00 -11.06
C ILE A 286 -5.18 25.20 -11.57
N PHE A 287 -4.98 23.92 -11.91
CA PHE A 287 -5.98 23.14 -12.65
C PHE A 287 -6.80 22.18 -11.80
N HIS A 288 -6.30 21.73 -10.65
CA HIS A 288 -6.96 20.72 -9.82
C HIS A 288 -7.53 21.31 -8.52
N PHE A 289 -6.74 22.11 -7.80
CA PHE A 289 -7.15 22.67 -6.50
C PHE A 289 -7.98 23.96 -6.60
N ARG A 290 -8.01 24.62 -7.77
CA ARG A 290 -8.79 25.86 -7.97
C ARG A 290 -10.31 25.64 -8.06
N LYS A 291 -10.78 24.40 -8.26
CA LYS A 291 -12.20 24.06 -8.22
C LYS A 291 -12.65 23.78 -6.78
N LEU A 292 -12.67 24.83 -5.97
CA LEU A 292 -13.51 24.90 -4.78
C LEU A 292 -14.69 25.80 -5.15
N GLU A 293 -15.65 25.25 -5.88
CA GLU A 293 -17.02 25.75 -6.00
C GLU A 293 -17.96 24.67 -5.44
#